data_AF-A0A7X7R253-F1
#
_entry.id   AF-A0A7X7R253-F1
#
_cell.length_a   1.000
_cell.length_b   1.000
_cell.length_c   1.000
_cell.angle_alpha   90.00
_cell.angle_beta   90.00
_cell.angle_gamma   90.00
#
_symmetry.space_group_name_H-M   'P 1'
#
loop_
_entity.id
_entity.type
_entity.pdbx_description
1 polymer ?
#
loop_
_entity_poly.entity_id
_entity_poly.type
_entity_poly.pdbx_seq_one_letter_code
_entity_poly.pdbx_strand_id
1 'polypeptide(L)'
;MLMGLLKLLPSFVIGIPVAYLILRYYFKGSVFFKIGMLWVTNVLFITVNTNIASKFSDQYPLALATAIGIILTGFLLAYSGKLLRPLRSVTGKLETVAKGDLRIKVDKEDTERHDEIGTISTAVKTLTEGLNKVISEIQQGVEMLKNKSQTISNASEIILDSANVQAA
;
A
#
# COMPACT_ATOMS: atom_id res chain seq x y z
N MET A 1 46.25 -0.35 15.09
CA MET A 1 44.84 -0.13 15.50
C MET A 1 44.04 0.64 14.43
N LEU A 2 44.39 1.90 14.12
CA LEU A 2 43.70 2.71 13.09
C LEU A 2 43.79 2.14 11.66
N MET A 3 44.95 1.63 11.25
CA MET A 3 45.24 1.23 9.87
C MET A 3 44.31 0.13 9.32
N GLY A 4 43.76 -0.72 10.19
CA GLY A 4 42.85 -1.81 9.81
C GLY A 4 41.40 -1.35 9.61
N LEU A 5 40.93 -0.42 10.44
CA LEU A 5 39.64 0.25 10.28
C LEU A 5 39.64 1.19 9.06
N LEU A 6 40.78 1.82 8.79
CA LEU A 6 40.98 2.68 7.63
C LEU A 6 40.76 1.96 6.29
N LYS A 7 41.03 0.65 6.22
CA LYS A 7 40.80 -0.17 5.00
C LYS A 7 39.32 -0.44 4.70
N LEU A 8 38.42 -0.23 5.65
CA LEU A 8 36.97 -0.37 5.46
C LEU A 8 36.31 0.96 5.11
N LEU A 9 36.94 2.11 5.38
CA LEU A 9 36.39 3.41 4.99
C LEU A 9 36.02 3.51 3.50
N PRO A 10 36.82 2.99 2.54
CA PRO A 10 36.48 3.04 1.13
C PRO A 10 35.17 2.33 0.78
N SER A 11 34.84 1.21 1.46
CA SER A 11 33.60 0.48 1.17
C SER A 11 32.35 1.23 1.62
N PHE A 12 32.43 2.09 2.63
CA PHE A 12 31.33 2.97 3.03
C PHE A 12 31.22 4.18 2.09
N VAL A 13 32.36 4.81 1.80
CA VAL A 13 32.45 6.00 0.95
C VAL A 13 31.99 5.72 -0.48
N ILE A 14 32.19 4.50 -1.00
CA ILE A 14 31.74 4.09 -2.33
C ILE A 14 30.41 3.33 -2.25
N GLY A 15 30.27 2.39 -1.31
CA GLY A 15 29.12 1.49 -1.25
C GLY A 15 27.80 2.20 -0.96
N ILE A 16 27.77 3.16 -0.01
CA ILE A 16 26.53 3.88 0.32
C ILE A 16 26.08 4.76 -0.85
N PRO A 17 26.93 5.62 -1.47
CA PRO A 17 26.51 6.43 -2.60
C PRO A 17 26.12 5.60 -3.82
N VAL A 18 26.86 4.53 -4.14
CA VAL A 18 26.51 3.64 -5.26
C VAL A 18 25.18 2.97 -5.02
N ALA A 19 24.97 2.38 -3.83
CA ALA A 19 23.70 1.76 -3.48
C ALA A 19 22.55 2.77 -3.50
N TYR A 20 22.77 3.98 -2.98
CA TYR A 20 21.79 5.06 -3.04
C TYR A 20 21.43 5.43 -4.48
N LEU A 21 22.41 5.56 -5.37
CA LEU A 21 22.17 5.89 -6.78
C LEU A 21 21.42 4.78 -7.50
N ILE A 22 21.79 3.52 -7.29
CA ILE A 22 21.11 2.36 -7.89
C ILE A 22 19.67 2.27 -7.37
N LEU A 23 19.48 2.32 -6.04
CA LEU A 23 18.14 2.27 -5.45
C LEU A 23 17.30 3.47 -5.89
N ARG A 24 17.90 4.66 -6.01
CA ARG A 24 17.21 5.85 -6.52
C ARG A 24 16.86 5.72 -7.99
N TYR A 25 17.67 5.04 -8.79
CA TYR A 25 17.38 4.82 -10.21
C TYR A 25 16.18 3.87 -10.39
N TYR A 26 16.13 2.76 -9.64
CA TYR A 26 15.06 1.76 -9.78
C TYR A 26 13.80 2.04 -8.95
N PHE A 27 13.93 2.63 -7.76
CA PHE A 27 12.87 2.68 -6.75
C PHE A 27 12.61 4.10 -6.22
N LYS A 28 12.86 5.15 -7.01
CA LYS A 28 12.68 6.55 -6.55
C LYS A 28 11.28 6.78 -5.93
N GLY A 29 11.24 7.25 -4.68
CA GLY A 29 9.98 7.53 -3.96
C GLY A 29 9.25 6.29 -3.42
N SER A 30 9.79 5.10 -3.64
CA SER A 30 9.18 3.82 -3.29
C SER A 30 9.32 3.46 -1.80
N VAL A 31 8.41 2.63 -1.30
CA VAL A 31 8.64 1.89 -0.03
C VAL A 31 9.86 0.96 -0.15
N PHE A 32 10.08 0.37 -1.34
CA PHE A 32 11.23 -0.50 -1.61
C PHE A 32 12.56 0.25 -1.49
N PHE A 33 12.59 1.54 -1.81
CA PHE A 33 13.79 2.37 -1.59
C PHE A 33 14.17 2.43 -0.12
N LYS A 34 13.19 2.67 0.76
CA LYS A 34 13.40 2.74 2.22
C LYS A 34 13.90 1.39 2.76
N ILE A 35 13.27 0.29 2.35
CA ILE A 35 13.66 -1.07 2.75
C ILE A 35 15.07 -1.40 2.23
N GLY A 36 15.35 -1.10 0.97
CA GLY A 36 16.66 -1.32 0.35
C GLY A 36 17.77 -0.55 1.07
N MET A 37 17.54 0.71 1.42
CA MET A 37 18.51 1.52 2.18
C MET A 37 18.79 0.95 3.58
N LEU A 38 17.75 0.46 4.27
CA LEU A 38 17.92 -0.22 5.56
C LEU A 38 18.75 -1.50 5.42
N TRP A 39 18.49 -2.29 4.37
CA TRP A 39 19.21 -3.53 4.10
C TRP A 39 20.69 -3.28 3.77
N VAL A 40 20.98 -2.27 2.92
CA VAL A 40 22.36 -1.86 2.62
C VAL A 40 23.09 -1.41 3.87
N THR A 41 22.43 -0.61 4.72
CA THR A 41 22.99 -0.16 6.00
C THR A 41 23.27 -1.33 6.94
N ASN A 42 22.38 -2.33 6.98
CA ASN A 42 22.55 -3.54 7.77
C ASN A 42 23.75 -4.37 7.29
N VAL A 43 23.87 -4.60 5.98
CA VAL A 43 24.98 -5.37 5.39
C VAL A 43 26.32 -4.69 5.66
N LEU A 44 26.39 -3.36 5.51
CA LEU A 44 27.59 -2.60 5.82
C LEU A 44 27.94 -2.66 7.31
N PHE A 45 26.95 -2.53 8.20
CA PHE A 45 27.15 -2.70 9.63
C PHE A 45 27.72 -4.09 9.97
N ILE A 46 27.11 -5.16 9.44
CA ILE A 46 27.58 -6.53 9.64
C ILE A 46 29.02 -6.68 9.15
N THR A 47 29.34 -6.10 8.00
CA THR A 47 30.70 -6.15 7.43
C THR A 47 31.73 -5.53 8.36
N VAL A 48 31.45 -4.36 8.93
CA VAL A 48 32.34 -3.72 9.92
C VAL A 48 32.40 -4.52 11.20
N ASN A 49 31.25 -4.95 11.69
CA ASN A 49 31.14 -5.69 12.94
C ASN A 49 31.96 -6.98 12.92
N THR A 50 31.84 -7.75 11.83
CA THR A 50 32.62 -8.98 11.62
C THR A 50 34.11 -8.69 11.43
N ASN A 51 34.48 -7.60 10.77
CA ASN A 51 35.90 -7.22 10.61
C ASN A 51 36.54 -6.77 11.92
N ILE A 52 35.79 -6.13 12.82
CA ILE A 52 36.27 -5.78 14.16
C ILE A 52 36.45 -7.07 14.97
N ALA A 53 35.45 -7.95 14.97
CA ALA A 53 35.51 -9.23 15.69
C ALA A 53 36.66 -10.13 15.24
N SER A 54 36.97 -10.16 13.94
CA SER A 54 38.09 -10.96 13.41
C SER A 54 39.47 -10.41 13.79
N LYS A 55 39.58 -9.10 14.02
CA LYS A 55 40.85 -8.45 14.42
C LYS A 55 41.08 -8.44 15.92
N PHE A 56 40.01 -8.49 16.72
CA PHE A 56 40.05 -8.42 18.17
C PHE A 56 39.39 -9.66 18.80
N SER A 57 39.67 -10.86 18.29
CA SER A 57 39.00 -12.10 18.72
C SER A 57 39.08 -12.36 20.22
N ASP A 58 40.16 -11.92 20.86
CA ASP A 58 40.41 -12.14 22.29
C ASP A 58 39.50 -11.29 23.19
N GLN A 59 39.09 -10.10 22.73
CA GLN A 59 38.24 -9.16 23.49
C GLN A 59 36.81 -9.10 22.96
N TYR A 60 36.64 -9.36 21.67
CA TYR A 60 35.37 -9.30 20.96
C TYR A 60 35.15 -10.59 20.14
N PRO A 61 34.67 -11.67 20.79
CA PRO A 61 34.49 -12.96 20.13
C PRO A 61 33.52 -12.88 18.96
N LEU A 62 33.79 -13.68 17.91
CA LEU A 62 32.93 -13.74 16.73
C LEU A 62 31.48 -14.13 17.06
N ALA A 63 31.28 -14.99 18.07
CA ALA A 63 29.94 -15.38 18.53
C ALA A 63 29.12 -14.17 19.01
N LEU A 64 29.74 -13.26 19.75
CA LEU A 64 29.08 -12.04 20.22
C LEU A 64 28.77 -11.09 19.05
N ALA A 65 29.68 -10.96 18.09
CA ALA A 65 29.46 -10.17 16.88
C ALA A 65 28.29 -10.70 16.04
N THR A 66 28.22 -12.02 15.86
CA THR A 66 27.10 -12.68 15.18
C THR A 66 25.78 -12.45 15.90
N ALA A 67 25.76 -12.58 17.24
CA ALA A 67 24.55 -12.34 18.03
C ALA A 67 24.03 -10.90 17.86
N ILE A 68 24.91 -9.90 17.93
CA ILE A 68 24.55 -8.49 17.70
C ILE A 68 24.02 -8.29 16.28
N GLY A 69 24.68 -8.88 15.28
CA GLY A 69 24.24 -8.84 13.89
C GLY A 69 22.82 -9.41 13.71
N ILE A 70 22.54 -10.58 14.26
CA ILE A 70 21.22 -11.24 14.16
C ILE A 70 20.15 -10.37 14.84
N ILE A 71 20.42 -9.84 16.03
CA ILE A 71 19.46 -8.99 16.75
C ILE A 71 19.14 -7.74 15.94
N LEU A 72 20.15 -7.06 15.40
CA LEU A 72 19.95 -5.87 14.58
C LEU A 72 19.19 -6.18 13.30
N THR A 73 19.54 -7.27 12.61
CA THR A 73 18.85 -7.70 11.39
C THR A 73 17.38 -8.04 11.69
N GLY A 74 17.11 -8.77 12.76
CA GLY A 74 15.73 -9.07 13.20
C GLY A 74 14.92 -7.79 13.48
N PHE A 75 15.53 -6.80 14.15
CA PHE A 75 14.90 -5.50 14.39
C PHE A 75 14.59 -4.75 13.09
N LEU A 76 15.54 -4.69 12.14
CA LEU A 76 15.36 -4.00 10.86
C LEU A 76 14.34 -4.70 9.96
N LEU A 77 14.26 -6.03 10.00
CA LEU A 77 13.21 -6.79 9.33
C LEU A 77 11.83 -6.51 9.94
N ALA A 78 11.72 -6.49 11.27
CA ALA A 78 10.47 -6.13 11.94
C ALA A 78 10.02 -4.71 11.61
N TYR A 79 10.96 -3.75 11.53
CA TYR A 79 10.69 -2.39 11.09
C TYR A 79 10.25 -2.33 9.62
N SER A 80 10.90 -3.08 8.74
CA SER A 80 10.51 -3.19 7.33
C SER A 80 9.08 -3.73 7.19
N GLY A 81 8.69 -4.72 7.99
CA GLY A 81 7.32 -5.21 8.06
C GLY A 81 6.29 -4.14 8.46
N LYS A 82 6.66 -3.16 9.30
CA LYS A 82 5.80 -2.01 9.62
C LYS A 82 5.59 -1.09 8.42
N LEU A 83 6.60 -0.89 7.57
CA LEU A 83 6.47 -0.09 6.35
C LEU A 83 5.48 -0.71 5.35
N LEU A 84 5.32 -2.04 5.38
CA LEU A 84 4.40 -2.80 4.53
C LEU A 84 3.00 -2.98 5.13
N ARG A 85 2.76 -2.65 6.41
CA ARG A 85 1.44 -2.78 7.05
C ARG A 85 0.31 -2.07 6.29
N PRO A 86 0.49 -0.84 5.79
CA PRO A 86 -0.55 -0.14 5.04
C PRO A 86 -1.02 -0.92 3.80
N LEU A 87 -0.15 -1.71 3.16
CA LEU A 87 -0.54 -2.56 2.02
C LEU A 87 -1.65 -3.54 2.40
N ARG A 88 -1.53 -4.19 3.57
CA ARG A 88 -2.54 -5.13 4.08
C ARG A 88 -3.87 -4.43 4.39
N SER A 89 -3.81 -3.20 4.90
CA SER A 89 -5.00 -2.36 5.14
C SER A 89 -5.76 -2.09 3.84
N VAL A 90 -5.03 -1.65 2.80
CA VAL A 90 -5.61 -1.33 1.49
C VAL A 90 -6.17 -2.57 0.79
N THR A 91 -5.47 -3.71 0.86
CA THR A 91 -6.01 -4.99 0.35
C THR A 91 -7.30 -5.39 1.06
N GLY A 92 -7.37 -5.26 2.38
CA GLY A 92 -8.59 -5.56 3.15
C GLY A 92 -9.76 -4.66 2.75
N LYS A 93 -9.51 -3.36 2.53
CA LYS A 93 -10.52 -2.41 2.02
C LYS A 93 -11.01 -2.82 0.62
N LEU A 94 -10.09 -3.22 -0.26
CA LEU A 94 -10.45 -3.71 -1.60
C LEU A 94 -11.29 -4.99 -1.54
N GLU A 95 -10.99 -5.92 -0.63
CA GLU A 95 -11.83 -7.12 -0.41
C GLU A 95 -13.25 -6.76 0.06
N THR A 96 -13.39 -5.73 0.91
CA THR A 96 -14.71 -5.23 1.32
C THR A 96 -15.50 -4.67 0.14
N VAL A 97 -14.85 -3.88 -0.73
CA VAL A 97 -15.45 -3.37 -1.97
C VAL A 97 -15.84 -4.52 -2.90
N ALA A 98 -14.99 -5.53 -3.05
CA ALA A 98 -15.27 -6.71 -3.87
C ALA A 98 -16.49 -7.51 -3.39
N LYS A 99 -16.83 -7.43 -2.09
CA LYS A 99 -18.05 -8.02 -1.51
C LYS A 99 -19.30 -7.14 -1.69
N GLY A 100 -19.17 -5.98 -2.35
CA GLY A 100 -20.26 -5.06 -2.64
C GLY A 100 -20.52 -4.01 -1.56
N ASP A 101 -19.72 -3.95 -0.49
CA ASP A 101 -19.84 -2.87 0.49
C ASP A 101 -18.97 -1.68 0.07
N LEU A 102 -19.62 -0.68 -0.53
CA LEU A 102 -18.99 0.54 -1.03
C LEU A 102 -18.92 1.66 0.02
N ARG A 103 -19.27 1.38 1.28
CA ARG A 103 -19.25 2.37 2.38
C ARG A 103 -17.88 2.49 3.04
N ILE A 104 -16.85 1.92 2.44
CA ILE A 104 -15.48 1.98 2.97
C ILE A 104 -14.94 3.41 2.94
N LYS A 105 -14.10 3.73 3.93
CA LYS A 105 -13.33 4.98 3.96
C LYS A 105 -11.86 4.65 3.71
N VAL A 106 -11.32 5.20 2.63
CA VAL A 106 -9.87 5.19 2.42
C VAL A 106 -9.28 6.35 3.23
N ASP A 107 -8.26 6.06 4.04
CA ASP A 107 -7.71 7.04 4.97
C ASP A 107 -6.92 8.09 4.20
N LYS A 108 -7.05 9.36 4.61
CA LYS A 108 -6.34 10.47 3.95
C LYS A 108 -4.83 10.27 3.98
N GLU A 109 -4.32 9.83 5.14
CA GLU A 109 -2.91 9.52 5.33
C GLU A 109 -2.40 8.51 4.30
N ASP A 110 -3.19 7.49 3.97
CA ASP A 110 -2.85 6.50 2.95
C ASP A 110 -2.84 7.11 1.54
N THR A 111 -3.82 7.97 1.20
CA THR A 111 -3.89 8.60 -0.13
C THR A 111 -2.86 9.71 -0.37
N GLU A 112 -2.38 10.36 0.68
CA GLU A 112 -1.38 11.45 0.61
C GLU A 112 0.06 10.91 0.56
N ARG A 113 0.24 9.58 0.61
CA ARG A 113 1.57 8.97 0.45
C ARG A 113 2.06 9.15 -0.97
N HIS A 114 3.33 9.47 -1.09
CA HIS A 114 4.03 9.64 -2.37
C HIS A 114 4.75 8.35 -2.81
N ASP A 115 4.22 7.20 -2.42
CA ASP A 115 4.77 5.87 -2.73
C ASP A 115 3.69 4.96 -3.35
N GLU A 116 4.04 3.70 -3.61
CA GLU A 116 3.13 2.73 -4.25
C GLU A 116 1.86 2.53 -3.44
N ILE A 117 1.95 2.62 -2.11
CA ILE A 117 0.78 2.43 -1.25
C ILE A 117 -0.19 3.58 -1.44
N GLY A 118 0.29 4.82 -1.59
CA GLY A 118 -0.58 5.96 -1.89
C GLY A 118 -1.23 5.88 -3.26
N THR A 119 -0.48 5.37 -4.24
CA THR A 119 -1.02 5.13 -5.59
C THR A 119 -2.15 4.09 -5.54
N ILE A 120 -1.94 2.95 -4.88
CA ILE A 120 -2.97 1.90 -4.75
C ILE A 120 -4.15 2.42 -3.93
N SER A 121 -3.92 3.14 -2.84
CA SER A 121 -4.97 3.70 -1.98
C SER A 121 -5.86 4.67 -2.75
N THR A 122 -5.25 5.54 -3.56
CA THR A 122 -5.97 6.48 -4.43
C THR A 122 -6.79 5.73 -5.47
N ALA A 123 -6.22 4.71 -6.11
CA ALA A 123 -6.94 3.89 -7.08
C ALA A 123 -8.15 3.17 -6.46
N VAL A 124 -8.01 2.59 -5.25
CA VAL A 124 -9.13 1.96 -4.53
C VAL A 124 -10.22 2.98 -4.18
N LYS A 125 -9.83 4.20 -3.78
CA LYS A 125 -10.77 5.29 -3.51
C LYS A 125 -11.56 5.64 -4.78
N THR A 126 -10.87 5.91 -5.88
CA THR A 126 -11.51 6.26 -7.17
C THR A 126 -12.40 5.13 -7.68
N LEU A 127 -11.99 3.87 -7.53
CA LEU A 127 -12.82 2.71 -7.87
C LEU A 127 -14.13 2.70 -7.06
N THR A 128 -14.04 2.91 -5.75
CA THR A 128 -15.20 2.93 -4.85
C THR A 128 -16.15 4.08 -5.16
N GLU A 129 -15.62 5.28 -5.42
CA GLU A 129 -16.40 6.46 -5.82
C GLU A 129 -17.10 6.23 -7.17
N GLY A 130 -16.40 5.64 -8.14
CA GLY A 130 -16.97 5.29 -9.45
C GLY A 130 -18.10 4.27 -9.34
N LEU A 131 -17.93 3.22 -8.53
CA LEU A 131 -18.98 2.22 -8.30
C LEU A 131 -20.21 2.83 -7.60
N ASN A 132 -20.00 3.69 -6.59
CA ASN A 132 -21.11 4.37 -5.92
C ASN A 132 -21.90 5.25 -6.90
N LYS A 133 -21.22 5.94 -7.82
CA LYS A 133 -21.87 6.74 -8.85
C LYS A 133 -22.74 5.88 -9.77
N VAL A 134 -22.21 4.76 -10.27
CA VAL A 134 -22.97 3.82 -11.13
C VAL A 134 -24.21 3.28 -10.41
N ILE A 135 -24.08 2.90 -9.13
CA ILE A 135 -25.22 2.43 -8.34
C ILE A 135 -26.26 3.54 -8.15
N SER A 136 -25.84 4.78 -7.91
CA SER A 136 -26.76 5.92 -7.80
C SER A 136 -27.52 6.18 -9.10
N GLU A 137 -26.85 6.12 -10.25
CA GLU A 137 -27.47 6.27 -11.57
C GLU A 137 -28.49 5.15 -11.84
N ILE A 138 -28.18 3.90 -11.46
CA ILE A 138 -29.11 2.77 -11.55
C ILE A 138 -30.35 3.01 -10.69
N GLN A 139 -30.18 3.46 -9.44
CA GLN A 139 -31.29 3.74 -8.52
C GLN A 139 -32.21 4.83 -9.08
N GLN A 140 -31.64 5.91 -9.62
CA GLN A 140 -32.41 6.98 -10.27
C GLN A 140 -33.18 6.47 -11.51
N GLY A 141 -32.55 5.60 -12.31
CA GLY A 141 -33.21 4.95 -13.45
C GLY A 141 -34.38 4.07 -13.04
N VAL A 142 -34.23 3.27 -11.98
CA VAL A 142 -35.30 2.43 -11.43
C VAL A 142 -36.45 3.27 -10.87
N GLU A 143 -36.16 4.37 -10.19
CA GLU A 143 -37.19 5.28 -9.68
C GLU A 143 -37.97 5.95 -10.82
N MET A 144 -37.27 6.41 -11.86
CA MET A 144 -37.91 6.94 -13.07
C MET A 144 -38.79 5.88 -13.76
N LEU A 145 -38.32 4.65 -13.86
CA LEU A 145 -39.08 3.54 -14.43
C LEU A 145 -40.34 3.24 -13.60
N LYS A 146 -40.23 3.19 -12.28
CA LYS A 146 -41.38 3.01 -11.37
C LYS A 146 -42.43 4.09 -11.57
N ASN A 147 -42.01 5.36 -11.64
CA ASN A 147 -42.92 6.48 -11.85
C ASN A 147 -43.64 6.38 -13.21
N LYS A 148 -42.91 6.04 -14.29
CA LYS A 148 -43.48 5.83 -15.62
C LYS A 148 -44.47 4.66 -15.64
N SER A 149 -44.15 3.54 -14.99
CA SER A 149 -45.06 2.41 -14.87
C SER A 149 -46.36 2.78 -14.15
N GLN A 150 -46.29 3.57 -13.08
CA GLN A 150 -47.48 4.06 -12.39
C GLN A 150 -48.33 4.97 -13.29
N THR A 151 -47.71 5.87 -14.05
CA THR A 151 -48.42 6.70 -15.04
C THR A 151 -49.12 5.85 -16.09
N ILE A 152 -48.47 4.80 -16.60
CA ILE A 152 -49.05 3.87 -17.57
C ILE A 152 -50.23 3.10 -16.95
N SER A 153 -50.09 2.59 -15.73
CA SER A 153 -51.18 1.91 -15.03
C SER A 153 -52.40 2.82 -14.87
N ASN A 154 -52.21 4.06 -14.45
CA ASN A 154 -53.29 5.04 -14.33
C ASN A 154 -53.92 5.36 -15.70
N ALA A 155 -53.12 5.49 -16.76
CA ALA A 155 -53.63 5.74 -18.11
C ALA A 155 -54.46 4.55 -18.62
N SER A 156 -54.01 3.31 -18.40
CA SER A 156 -54.75 2.10 -18.75
C SER A 156 -56.08 2.00 -18.01
N GLU A 157 -56.13 2.37 -16.73
CA GLU A 157 -57.37 2.40 -15.95
C GLU A 157 -58.39 3.40 -16.53
N ILE A 158 -57.94 4.61 -16.87
CA ILE A 158 -58.77 5.62 -17.54
C ILE A 158 -59.30 5.11 -18.89
N ILE A 159 -58.45 4.44 -19.67
CA ILE A 159 -58.85 3.86 -20.97
C ILE A 159 -59.93 2.80 -20.77
N LEU A 160 -59.76 1.89 -19.80
CA LEU A 160 -60.74 0.85 -19.50
C LEU A 160 -62.09 1.43 -19.05
N ASP A 161 -62.07 2.45 -18.19
CA ASP A 161 -63.28 3.13 -17.75
C ASP A 161 -64.02 3.80 -18.92
N SER A 162 -63.28 4.53 -19.77
CA SER A 162 -63.84 5.18 -20.96
C SER A 162 -64.43 4.20 -21.98
N ALA A 163 -63.80 3.03 -22.15
CA ALA A 163 -64.30 1.97 -23.02
C ALA A 163 -65.59 1.36 -22.48
N ASN A 164 -65.71 1.22 -21.16
CA ASN A 164 -66.92 0.72 -20.51
C ASN A 164 -68.09 1.71 -20.64
N VAL A 165 -67.82 3.03 -20.56
CA VAL A 165 -68.82 4.08 -20.81
C VAL A 165 -69.29 4.11 -22.26
N GLN A 166 -68.40 3.90 -23.24
CA GLN A 166 -68.77 3.91 -24.67
C GLN A 166 -69.54 2.66 -25.11
N ALA A 167 -69.46 1.56 -24.35
CA ALA A 167 -70.12 0.30 -24.65
C ALA A 167 -71.54 0.17 -24.05
N ALA A 168 -71.95 1.10 -23.18
CA ALA A 168 -73.28 1.17 -22.55
C ALA A 168 -74.19 2.19 -23.26
#